data_AF-A0A512PFI2-F1
#
_entry.id   AF-A0A512PFI2-F1
#
_cell.length_a   1.000
_cell.length_b   1.000
_cell.length_c   1.000
_cell.angle_alpha   90.00
_cell.angle_beta   90.00
_cell.angle_gamma   90.00
#
_symmetry.space_group_name_H-M   'P 1'
#
loop_
_entity.id
_entity.type
_entity.pdbx_description
1 polymer ?
#
loop_
_entity_poly.entity_id
_entity_poly.type
_entity_poly.pdbx_seq_one_letter_code
_entity_poly.pdbx_strand_id
1 'polypeptide(L)'
;MNDNEWTEAVEGLARATDRIGLLVRCLALPEQLSSWRQNHDEFSGGDASNALDQAAGLLVELRDGGARDLLQLVEGLRAELPTPWE
;
A
#
# COMPACT_ATOMS: atom_id res chain seq x y z
N MET A 1 -11.26 11.53 -20.23
CA MET A 1 -10.95 12.41 -19.09
C MET A 1 -10.44 13.75 -19.61
N ASN A 2 -10.65 14.86 -18.90
CA ASN A 2 -9.95 16.11 -19.20
C ASN A 2 -8.53 16.12 -18.59
N ASP A 3 -7.69 17.09 -18.95
CA ASP A 3 -6.28 17.15 -18.51
C ASP A 3 -6.12 17.22 -16.98
N ASN A 4 -7.05 17.86 -16.27
CA ASN A 4 -7.03 17.94 -14.82
C ASN A 4 -7.37 16.58 -14.20
N GLU A 5 -8.43 15.93 -14.67
CA GLU A 5 -8.82 14.57 -14.23
C GLU A 5 -7.68 13.57 -14.47
N TRP A 6 -6.98 13.69 -15.60
CA TRP A 6 -5.80 12.88 -15.91
C TRP A 6 -4.69 13.06 -14.89
N THR A 7 -4.34 14.30 -14.61
CA THR A 7 -3.31 14.64 -13.63
C THR A 7 -3.67 14.10 -12.24
N GLU A 8 -4.92 14.32 -11.81
CA GLU A 8 -5.43 13.81 -10.53
C GLU A 8 -5.37 12.28 -10.44
N ALA A 9 -5.71 11.59 -11.53
CA ALA A 9 -5.70 10.14 -11.58
C ALA A 9 -4.27 9.55 -11.48
N VAL A 10 -3.31 10.14 -12.21
CA VAL A 10 -1.90 9.74 -12.16
C VAL A 10 -1.30 10.00 -10.78
N GLU A 11 -1.57 11.17 -10.18
CA GLU A 11 -1.14 11.46 -8.81
C GLU A 11 -1.81 10.54 -7.79
N GLY A 12 -3.08 10.19 -7.99
CA GLY A 12 -3.81 9.21 -7.19
C GLY A 12 -3.12 7.85 -7.20
N LEU A 13 -2.69 7.39 -8.38
CA LEU A 13 -1.95 6.14 -8.54
C LEU A 13 -0.59 6.18 -7.84
N ALA A 14 0.13 7.31 -7.91
CA ALA A 14 1.40 7.48 -7.21
C ALA A 14 1.21 7.39 -5.68
N ARG A 15 0.22 8.11 -5.13
CA ARG A 15 -0.12 8.05 -3.69
C ARG A 15 -0.51 6.65 -3.24
N ALA A 16 -1.30 5.93 -4.05
CA ALA A 16 -1.68 4.56 -3.75
C ALA A 16 -0.46 3.62 -3.75
N THR A 17 0.47 3.80 -4.70
CA THR A 17 1.72 3.04 -4.78
C THR A 17 2.58 3.26 -3.54
N ASP A 18 2.74 4.49 -3.08
CA ASP A 18 3.51 4.81 -1.87
C ASP A 18 2.92 4.13 -0.63
N ARG A 19 1.59 4.17 -0.47
CA ARG A 19 0.88 3.53 0.64
C ARG A 19 1.03 2.00 0.62
N ILE A 20 0.90 1.39 -0.55
CA ILE A 20 1.12 -0.06 -0.71
C ILE A 20 2.59 -0.41 -0.40
N GLY A 21 3.54 0.41 -0.86
CA GLY A 21 4.96 0.23 -0.56
C GLY A 21 5.25 0.30 0.94
N LEU A 22 4.59 1.21 1.67
CA LEU A 22 4.66 1.30 3.12
C LEU A 22 4.07 0.04 3.78
N LEU A 23 2.88 -0.40 3.36
CA LEU A 23 2.27 -1.63 3.87
C LEU A 23 3.19 -2.85 3.70
N VAL A 24 3.79 -3.01 2.51
CA VAL A 24 4.73 -4.11 2.23
C VAL A 24 5.91 -4.07 3.20
N ARG A 25 6.49 -2.89 3.45
CA ARG A 25 7.60 -2.74 4.41
C ARG A 25 7.18 -3.06 5.83
N CYS A 26 6.01 -2.57 6.26
CA CYS A 26 5.46 -2.85 7.58
C CYS A 26 5.15 -4.34 7.80
N LEU A 27 4.88 -5.11 6.75
CA LEU A 27 4.66 -6.55 6.83
C LEU A 27 5.95 -7.38 6.68
N ALA A 28 7.05 -6.77 6.24
CA ALA A 28 8.34 -7.42 6.05
C ALA A 28 9.14 -7.54 7.35
N LEU A 29 8.56 -8.20 8.37
CA LEU A 29 9.11 -8.37 9.71
C LEU A 29 9.59 -9.79 10.12
N PRO A 30 9.88 -10.77 9.22
CA PRO A 30 10.28 -12.11 9.67
C PRO A 30 11.46 -12.12 10.65
N GLU A 31 12.43 -11.22 10.48
CA GLU A 31 13.62 -11.14 11.33
C GLU A 31 13.31 -10.62 12.74
N GLN A 32 12.57 -9.51 12.85
CA GLN A 32 12.19 -8.91 14.14
C GLN A 32 11.31 -9.86 14.95
N LEU A 33 10.33 -10.50 14.30
CA LEU A 33 9.46 -11.49 14.94
C LEU A 33 10.26 -12.71 15.41
N SER A 34 11.23 -13.17 14.62
CA SER A 34 12.11 -14.29 15.00
C SER A 34 13.01 -13.93 16.17
N SER A 35 13.62 -12.75 16.14
CA SER A 35 14.49 -12.22 17.20
C SER A 35 13.72 -12.09 18.52
N TRP A 36 12.55 -11.45 18.49
CA TRP A 36 11.70 -11.30 19.67
C TRP A 36 11.25 -12.65 20.22
N ARG A 37 10.82 -13.60 19.36
CA ARG A 37 10.37 -14.92 19.80
C ARG A 37 11.48 -15.75 20.47
N GLN A 38 12.72 -15.62 20.00
CA GLN A 38 13.85 -16.40 20.50
C GLN A 38 14.47 -15.78 21.75
N ASN A 39 14.59 -14.46 21.77
CA ASN A 39 15.42 -13.76 22.75
C ASN A 39 14.62 -12.86 23.70
N HIS A 40 13.31 -12.68 23.45
CA HIS A 40 12.48 -11.67 24.11
C HIS A 40 13.11 -10.27 24.05
N ASP A 41 13.80 -9.97 22.96
CA ASP A 41 14.42 -8.65 22.72
C ASP A 41 13.34 -7.57 22.58
N GLU A 42 13.27 -6.67 23.55
CA GLU A 42 12.25 -5.62 23.64
C GLU A 42 12.32 -4.65 22.44
N PHE A 43 13.51 -4.42 21.88
CA PHE A 43 13.68 -3.57 20.70
C PHE A 43 13.03 -4.20 19.46
N SER A 44 13.40 -5.44 19.13
CA SER A 44 12.78 -6.18 18.02
C SER A 44 11.26 -6.32 18.20
N GLY A 45 10.80 -6.54 19.44
CA GLY A 45 9.38 -6.62 19.76
C GLY A 45 8.65 -5.29 19.55
N GLY A 46 9.24 -4.18 20.01
CA GLY A 46 8.70 -2.83 19.83
C GLY A 46 8.62 -2.43 18.35
N ASP A 47 9.69 -2.65 17.59
CA ASP A 47 9.71 -2.37 16.15
C ASP A 47 8.66 -3.18 15.40
N ALA A 48 8.55 -4.47 15.69
CA ALA A 48 7.53 -5.31 15.07
C ALA A 48 6.11 -4.87 15.44
N SER A 49 5.87 -4.52 16.71
CA SER A 49 4.56 -4.04 17.17
C SER A 49 4.15 -2.74 16.46
N ASN A 50 5.06 -1.77 16.36
CA ASN A 50 4.80 -0.49 15.70
C ASN A 50 4.48 -0.68 14.21
N ALA A 51 5.26 -1.52 13.54
CA ALA A 51 5.05 -1.81 12.12
C ALA A 51 3.72 -2.56 11.88
N LEU A 52 3.34 -3.50 12.75
CA LEU A 52 2.05 -4.20 12.65
C LEU A 52 0.85 -3.27 12.91
N ASP A 53 0.95 -2.34 13.86
CA ASP A 53 -0.09 -1.33 14.10
C ASP A 53 -0.31 -0.44 12.87
N GLN A 54 0.79 0.05 12.28
CA GLN A 54 0.73 0.82 11.05
C GLN A 54 0.17 0.00 9.88
N ALA A 55 0.56 -1.27 9.72
CA ALA A 55 0.00 -2.16 8.70
C ALA A 55 -1.51 -2.37 8.91
N ALA A 56 -1.97 -2.52 10.15
CA ALA A 56 -3.39 -2.68 10.47
C ALA A 56 -4.20 -1.44 10.03
N GLY A 57 -3.69 -0.23 10.30
CA GLY A 57 -4.31 1.02 9.82
C GLY A 57 -4.43 1.06 8.29
N LEU A 58 -3.34 0.78 7.57
CA LEU A 58 -3.32 0.76 6.10
C LEU A 58 -4.27 -0.30 5.51
N LEU A 59 -4.37 -1.47 6.13
CA LEU A 59 -5.28 -2.53 5.72
C LEU A 59 -6.76 -2.15 5.95
N VAL A 60 -7.06 -1.42 7.03
CA VAL A 60 -8.40 -0.88 7.28
C VAL A 60 -8.77 0.13 6.21
N GLU A 61 -7.89 1.06 5.85
CA GLU A 61 -8.12 2.02 4.76
C GLU A 61 -8.38 1.31 3.42
N LEU A 62 -7.59 0.27 3.10
CA LEU A 62 -7.80 -0.54 1.90
C LEU A 62 -9.16 -1.25 1.91
N ARG A 63 -9.54 -1.85 3.05
CA ARG A 63 -10.82 -2.54 3.26
C ARG A 63 -12.00 -1.58 3.11
N ASP A 64 -11.89 -0.38 3.66
CA ASP A 64 -13.00 0.57 3.77
C ASP A 64 -13.26 1.38 2.49
N GLY A 65 -12.45 1.19 1.45
CA GLY A 65 -12.70 1.77 0.13
C GLY A 65 -11.46 1.90 -0.74
N GLY A 66 -10.27 1.98 -0.15
CA GLY A 66 -9.04 2.27 -0.90
C GLY A 66 -8.76 1.29 -2.05
N ALA A 67 -9.10 0.01 -1.89
CA ALA A 67 -8.96 -0.97 -2.97
C ALA A 67 -9.94 -0.72 -4.14
N ARG A 68 -11.17 -0.31 -3.84
CA ARG A 68 -12.18 0.05 -4.85
C ARG A 68 -11.76 1.31 -5.59
N ASP A 69 -11.29 2.32 -4.86
CA ASP A 69 -10.87 3.60 -5.44
C ASP A 69 -9.65 3.42 -6.34
N LEU A 70 -8.69 2.59 -5.93
CA LEU A 70 -7.53 2.24 -6.76
C LEU A 70 -7.95 1.49 -8.04
N LEU A 71 -8.90 0.55 -7.95
CA LEU A 71 -9.41 -0.14 -9.13
C LEU A 71 -10.04 0.86 -10.12
N GLN A 72 -10.88 1.78 -9.63
CA GLN A 72 -11.50 2.80 -10.46
C GLN A 72 -10.47 3.70 -11.15
N LEU A 73 -9.43 4.11 -10.42
CA LEU A 73 -8.31 4.88 -11.00
C LEU A 73 -7.62 4.10 -12.12
N VAL A 74 -7.30 2.83 -11.90
CA VAL A 74 -6.64 1.97 -12.90
C VAL A 74 -7.54 1.76 -14.12
N GLU A 75 -8.83 1.50 -13.94
CA GLU A 75 -9.78 1.32 -15.02
C GLU A 75 -9.96 2.61 -15.84
N GLY A 76 -10.06 3.76 -15.17
CA GLY A 76 -10.13 5.06 -15.81
C GLY A 76 -8.90 5.36 -16.66
N LEU A 77 -7.69 5.19 -16.11
CA LEU A 77 -6.45 5.37 -16.85
C LEU A 77 -6.33 4.39 -18.01
N ARG A 78 -6.66 3.11 -17.80
CA ARG A 78 -6.60 2.07 -18.84
C ARG A 78 -7.52 2.38 -20.02
N ALA A 79 -8.70 2.95 -19.77
CA ALA A 79 -9.66 3.27 -20.83
C ALA A 79 -9.15 4.35 -21.81
N GLU A 80 -8.22 5.20 -21.38
CA GLU A 80 -7.63 6.27 -22.20
C GLU A 80 -6.35 5.81 -22.93
N LEU A 81 -5.75 4.68 -22.52
CA LEU A 81 -4.53 4.16 -23.14
C LEU A 81 -4.84 3.45 -24.47
N PRO A 82 -3.90 3.48 -25.43
CA PRO A 82 -4.05 2.73 -26.67
C PRO A 82 -4.12 1.23 -26.39
N THR A 83 -4.86 0.50 -27.23
CA THR A 83 -4.94 -0.97 -27.17
C THR A 83 -3.54 -1.57 -27.28
N PRO A 84 -3.17 -2.54 -26.43
CA PRO A 84 -1.89 -3.23 -26.56
C PRO A 84 -1.74 -3.84 -27.95
N TRP A 85 -0.52 -3.74 -28.51
CA TRP A 85 -0.18 -4.39 -29.77
C TRP A 85 -0.02 -5.88 -29.47
N GLU A 86 -0.74 -6.73 -30.23
CA GLU A 86 -0.67 -8.20 -30.12
C GLU A 86 0.70 -8.77 -30.47
#